data_AF-A0A965MIN5-F1
#
_entry.id   AF-A0A965MIN5-F1
#
_cell.length_a   1.000
_cell.length_b   1.000
_cell.length_c   1.000
_cell.angle_alpha   90.00
_cell.angle_beta   90.00
_cell.angle_gamma   90.00
#
_symmetry.space_group_name_H-M   'P 1'
#
loop_
_entity.id
_entity.type
_entity.pdbx_description
1 polymer ?
#
loop_
_entity_poly.entity_id
_entity_poly.type
_entity_poly.pdbx_seq_one_letter_code
_entity_poly.pdbx_strand_id
1 'polypeptide(L)'
;VYPVNDDGSVTAKDLDSALPLQLPVTSGDPQATSNISLGVNVPAAADVVPERAAFADGYTFNPSDPNTFTNSTSITIFDDLGNPTIATMYFIKTQSASAEDPTNKYDTRLVINDTVIDPDLVPSVDDAGNQIFIDRFGMQTTKVPDDNYFIEGKGSALYKKDNLETLVDSQPAKLTGEATEFDFGEEGDRLVKIVTDPVLFNSTRESGDADSRVYWGKNFLTVNVDNGDQPVNIDLRPGEYNATQLAAEVERAINAAYGDDSKIQIVQNVDDTLSINLFKLNADGSSTGLTTAVTVDLLAASYVSDVENITLTGASPDFTRDQFLAHSQARINSALNNYASTTAGASALGVSNKMFARSIGTKMDGILAETQIVELSHVTSTSTTAAGVTAENTTATPKY
;
A
#
# COMPACT_ATOMS: atom_id res chain seq x y z
N VAL A 1 28.55 15.34 -74.35
CA VAL A 1 28.23 14.18 -73.48
C VAL A 1 28.81 12.96 -74.13
N TYR A 2 29.36 12.04 -73.35
CA TYR A 2 29.78 10.76 -73.90
C TYR A 2 28.55 9.92 -74.27
N PRO A 3 28.57 9.17 -75.39
CA PRO A 3 27.46 8.30 -75.74
C PRO A 3 27.30 7.20 -74.68
N VAL A 4 26.04 6.87 -74.36
CA VAL A 4 25.69 5.83 -73.38
C VAL A 4 24.82 4.76 -74.04
N ASN A 5 24.92 3.52 -73.55
CA ASN A 5 23.95 2.46 -73.85
C ASN A 5 22.62 2.73 -73.10
N ASP A 6 21.57 1.97 -73.43
CA ASP A 6 20.25 2.08 -72.79
C ASP A 6 20.28 1.77 -71.27
N ASP A 7 21.31 1.08 -70.78
CA ASP A 7 21.55 0.81 -69.36
C ASP A 7 22.33 1.92 -68.62
N GLY A 8 22.67 3.00 -69.32
CA GLY A 8 23.40 4.16 -68.77
C GLY A 8 24.91 4.00 -68.73
N SER A 9 25.49 2.90 -69.21
CA SER A 9 26.94 2.72 -69.31
C SER A 9 27.54 3.51 -70.49
N VAL A 10 28.74 4.06 -70.31
CA VAL A 10 29.39 4.93 -71.31
C VAL A 10 30.14 4.10 -72.35
N THR A 11 29.82 4.27 -73.63
CA THR A 11 30.37 3.44 -74.72
C THR A 11 31.73 3.91 -75.25
N ALA A 12 32.03 5.22 -75.18
CA ALA A 12 33.33 5.78 -75.53
C ALA A 12 33.63 7.03 -74.70
N LYS A 13 34.89 7.24 -74.31
CA LYS A 13 35.32 8.33 -73.40
C LYS A 13 36.26 9.36 -74.04
N ASP A 14 36.44 9.28 -75.35
CA ASP A 14 37.38 10.12 -76.10
C ASP A 14 36.68 11.41 -76.53
N LEU A 15 37.40 12.53 -76.56
CA LEU A 15 36.79 13.84 -76.85
C LEU A 15 36.17 13.92 -78.25
N ASP A 16 36.75 13.22 -79.24
CA ASP A 16 36.25 13.18 -80.61
C ASP A 16 34.91 12.43 -80.74
N SER A 17 34.64 11.52 -79.79
CA SER A 17 33.38 10.75 -79.71
C SER A 17 32.29 11.44 -78.90
N ALA A 18 32.59 12.61 -78.33
CA ALA A 18 31.62 13.37 -77.56
C ALA A 18 30.54 13.97 -78.47
N LEU A 19 29.27 13.67 -78.16
CA LEU A 19 28.13 14.26 -78.85
C LEU A 19 27.72 15.57 -78.15
N PRO A 20 27.18 16.57 -78.86
CA PRO A 20 26.59 17.74 -78.23
C PRO A 20 25.53 17.33 -77.21
N LEU A 21 25.50 17.99 -76.05
CA LEU A 21 24.43 17.80 -75.06
C LEU A 21 23.12 18.31 -75.67
N GLN A 22 22.28 17.39 -76.11
CA GLN A 22 20.91 17.69 -76.44
C GLN A 22 20.10 17.55 -75.15
N LEU A 23 19.44 18.63 -74.74
CA LEU A 23 18.28 18.53 -73.86
C LEU A 23 17.08 18.35 -74.79
N PRO A 24 16.48 17.15 -74.87
CA PRO A 24 15.21 17.00 -75.54
C PRO A 24 14.22 18.00 -74.91
N VAL A 25 13.55 18.79 -75.74
CA VAL A 25 12.48 19.70 -75.29
C VAL A 25 11.15 18.97 -75.10
N THR A 26 11.16 17.64 -75.20
CA THR A 26 10.02 16.77 -74.95
C THR A 26 9.93 16.52 -73.44
N SER A 27 8.87 17.02 -72.83
CA SER A 27 8.44 16.54 -71.50
C SER A 27 8.24 15.03 -71.58
N GLY A 28 8.76 14.26 -70.62
CA GLY A 28 8.60 12.80 -70.61
C GLY A 28 7.13 12.39 -70.71
N ASP A 29 6.88 11.23 -71.32
CA ASP A 29 5.52 10.72 -71.47
C ASP A 29 4.92 10.41 -70.09
N PRO A 30 3.63 10.70 -69.88
CA PRO A 30 2.95 10.31 -68.65
C PRO A 30 3.04 8.80 -68.44
N GLN A 31 3.12 8.40 -67.17
CA GLN A 31 3.13 7.00 -66.75
C GLN A 31 2.04 6.81 -65.71
N ALA A 32 1.24 5.76 -65.89
CA ALA A 32 0.20 5.41 -64.94
C ALA A 32 0.81 5.05 -63.57
N THR A 33 0.10 5.38 -62.50
CA THR A 33 0.52 5.03 -61.13
C THR A 33 0.48 3.52 -60.93
N SER A 34 1.63 2.89 -60.71
CA SER A 34 1.77 1.44 -60.54
C SER A 34 1.92 0.98 -59.09
N ASN A 35 2.38 1.86 -58.19
CA ASN A 35 2.58 1.54 -56.79
C ASN A 35 2.18 2.72 -55.89
N ILE A 36 1.58 2.42 -54.76
CA ILE A 36 1.17 3.37 -53.73
C ILE A 36 1.76 2.89 -52.41
N SER A 37 2.67 3.67 -51.83
CA SER A 37 3.21 3.42 -50.49
C SER A 37 2.62 4.43 -49.51
N LEU A 38 1.96 3.94 -48.46
CA LEU A 38 1.28 4.78 -47.48
C LEU A 38 1.63 4.35 -46.05
N GLY A 39 2.08 5.30 -45.23
CA GLY A 39 2.23 5.13 -43.78
C GLY A 39 1.02 5.72 -43.06
N VAL A 40 0.28 4.90 -42.31
CA VAL A 40 -0.90 5.34 -41.54
C VAL A 40 -0.78 4.99 -40.06
N ASN A 41 -1.40 5.81 -39.22
CA ASN A 41 -1.61 5.52 -37.80
C ASN A 41 -3.12 5.54 -37.52
N VAL A 42 -3.72 4.36 -37.34
CA VAL A 42 -5.17 4.22 -37.14
C VAL A 42 -5.51 4.11 -35.65
N PRO A 43 -6.64 4.68 -35.17
CA PRO A 43 -6.95 4.74 -33.74
C PRO A 43 -7.37 3.39 -33.17
N ALA A 44 -6.58 2.82 -32.27
CA ALA A 44 -6.87 1.53 -31.63
C ALA A 44 -8.21 1.51 -30.85
N ALA A 45 -8.68 2.65 -30.36
CA ALA A 45 -9.93 2.78 -29.60
C ALA A 45 -11.18 2.95 -30.50
N ALA A 46 -11.05 2.93 -31.82
CA ALA A 46 -12.21 3.01 -32.72
C ALA A 46 -13.15 1.81 -32.50
N ASP A 47 -14.44 2.02 -32.73
CA ASP A 47 -15.43 0.94 -32.64
C ASP A 47 -15.24 -0.10 -33.75
N VAL A 48 -15.58 -1.35 -33.46
CA VAL A 48 -15.66 -2.41 -34.47
C VAL A 48 -16.86 -2.15 -35.35
N VAL A 49 -16.62 -1.83 -36.63
CA VAL A 49 -17.65 -1.32 -37.54
C VAL A 49 -18.75 -2.35 -37.77
N PRO A 50 -18.48 -3.64 -38.08
CA PRO A 50 -19.53 -4.64 -38.28
C PRO A 50 -20.40 -4.91 -37.04
N GLU A 51 -19.92 -4.56 -35.84
CA GLU A 51 -20.64 -4.75 -34.57
C GLU A 51 -21.54 -3.56 -34.19
N ARG A 52 -21.51 -2.47 -34.97
CA ARG A 52 -22.39 -1.32 -34.72
C ARG A 52 -23.84 -1.74 -34.86
N ALA A 53 -24.71 -1.19 -34.00
CA ALA A 53 -26.14 -1.51 -33.98
C ALA A 53 -26.86 -1.33 -35.34
N ALA A 54 -26.36 -0.42 -36.19
CA ALA A 54 -26.89 -0.18 -37.53
C ALA A 54 -26.68 -1.36 -38.51
N PHE A 55 -25.81 -2.33 -38.20
CA PHE A 55 -25.46 -3.46 -39.07
C PHE A 55 -25.84 -4.81 -38.46
N ALA A 56 -26.81 -4.83 -37.55
CA ALA A 56 -27.32 -6.07 -36.94
C ALA A 56 -27.82 -7.10 -37.97
N ASP A 57 -28.36 -6.62 -39.11
CA ASP A 57 -28.86 -7.45 -40.21
C ASP A 57 -27.78 -7.74 -41.29
N GLY A 58 -26.52 -7.40 -41.02
CA GLY A 58 -25.38 -7.59 -41.91
C GLY A 58 -24.65 -6.29 -42.25
N TYR A 59 -23.34 -6.42 -42.46
CA TYR A 59 -22.47 -5.31 -42.83
C TYR A 59 -22.19 -5.30 -44.33
N THR A 60 -22.43 -4.16 -44.99
CA THR A 60 -21.99 -3.88 -46.36
C THR A 60 -21.25 -2.56 -46.39
N PHE A 61 -20.05 -2.55 -46.95
CA PHE A 61 -19.27 -1.32 -47.12
C PHE A 61 -19.95 -0.37 -48.11
N ASN A 62 -20.04 0.93 -47.76
CA ASN A 62 -20.55 1.97 -48.65
C ASN A 62 -19.72 3.26 -48.48
N PRO A 63 -18.96 3.70 -49.50
CA PRO A 63 -18.09 4.89 -49.40
C PRO A 63 -18.86 6.20 -49.13
N SER A 64 -20.16 6.24 -49.41
CA SER A 64 -21.04 7.37 -49.14
C SER A 64 -21.66 7.36 -47.73
N ASP A 65 -21.54 6.27 -46.98
CA ASP A 65 -22.06 6.15 -45.61
C ASP A 65 -20.89 6.14 -44.59
N PRO A 66 -20.71 7.24 -43.83
CA PRO A 66 -19.68 7.34 -42.79
C PRO A 66 -19.78 6.27 -41.69
N ASN A 67 -20.94 5.64 -41.50
CA ASN A 67 -21.07 4.57 -40.52
C ASN A 67 -20.40 3.27 -40.98
N THR A 68 -20.08 3.11 -42.26
CA THR A 68 -19.51 1.86 -42.78
C THR A 68 -17.98 1.79 -42.72
N PHE A 69 -17.30 2.81 -42.20
CA PHE A 69 -15.85 2.84 -42.00
C PHE A 69 -15.46 3.59 -40.71
N THR A 70 -14.18 3.54 -40.36
CA THR A 70 -13.64 4.30 -39.20
C THR A 70 -12.89 5.55 -39.64
N ASN A 71 -12.07 5.44 -40.68
CA ASN A 71 -11.24 6.52 -41.19
C ASN A 71 -11.10 6.37 -42.70
N SER A 72 -10.80 7.47 -43.40
CA SER A 72 -10.45 7.45 -44.82
C SER A 72 -9.37 8.48 -45.12
N THR A 73 -8.64 8.24 -46.21
CA THR A 73 -7.66 9.18 -46.75
C THR A 73 -7.69 9.13 -48.27
N SER A 74 -7.41 10.25 -48.92
CA SER A 74 -7.47 10.37 -50.38
C SER A 74 -6.12 10.80 -50.93
N ILE A 75 -5.74 10.21 -52.05
CA ILE A 75 -4.53 10.54 -52.80
C ILE A 75 -4.88 10.77 -54.27
N THR A 76 -4.05 11.53 -54.96
CA THR A 76 -4.16 11.72 -56.42
C THR A 76 -3.28 10.70 -57.13
N ILE A 77 -3.88 9.90 -58.00
CA ILE A 77 -3.20 8.97 -58.92
C ILE A 77 -3.31 9.48 -60.35
N PHE A 78 -2.45 9.01 -61.24
CA PHE A 78 -2.45 9.38 -62.66
C PHE A 78 -2.71 8.17 -63.54
N ASP A 79 -3.51 8.37 -64.59
CA ASP A 79 -3.66 7.39 -65.68
C ASP A 79 -2.46 7.45 -66.65
N ASP A 80 -2.48 6.59 -67.67
CA ASP A 80 -1.46 6.51 -68.73
C ASP A 80 -1.44 7.72 -69.67
N LEU A 81 -2.48 8.56 -69.64
CA LEU A 81 -2.55 9.85 -70.34
C LEU A 81 -2.13 11.03 -69.44
N GLY A 82 -1.80 10.79 -68.16
CA GLY A 82 -1.38 11.81 -67.21
C GLY A 82 -2.52 12.61 -66.58
N ASN A 83 -3.77 12.15 -66.70
CA ASN A 83 -4.91 12.78 -66.05
C ASN A 83 -4.95 12.41 -64.56
N PRO A 84 -5.11 13.39 -63.65
CA PRO A 84 -5.24 13.12 -62.22
C PRO A 84 -6.64 12.55 -61.90
N THR A 85 -6.66 11.45 -61.13
CA THR A 85 -7.86 10.83 -60.56
C THR A 85 -7.69 10.70 -59.05
N ILE A 86 -8.78 10.87 -58.28
CA ILE A 86 -8.74 10.70 -56.82
C ILE A 86 -8.99 9.25 -56.48
N ALA A 87 -8.05 8.65 -55.72
CA ALA A 87 -8.21 7.36 -55.10
C ALA A 87 -8.42 7.56 -53.59
N THR A 88 -9.51 7.02 -53.06
CA THR A 88 -9.83 7.10 -51.63
C THR A 88 -9.68 5.74 -50.98
N MET A 89 -8.86 5.67 -49.94
CA MET A 89 -8.65 4.51 -49.10
C MET A 89 -9.50 4.62 -47.84
N TYR A 90 -10.26 3.57 -47.53
CA TYR A 90 -11.11 3.47 -46.35
C TYR A 90 -10.59 2.38 -45.41
N PHE A 91 -10.52 2.71 -44.12
CA PHE A 91 -10.08 1.81 -43.06
C PHE A 91 -11.27 1.41 -42.19
N ILE A 92 -11.52 0.12 -42.06
CA ILE A 92 -12.67 -0.46 -41.38
C ILE A 92 -12.14 -1.34 -40.25
N LYS A 93 -12.36 -0.96 -38.99
CA LYS A 93 -11.98 -1.81 -37.86
C LYS A 93 -12.93 -3.00 -37.79
N THR A 94 -12.39 -4.22 -37.85
CA THR A 94 -13.16 -5.47 -37.85
C THR A 94 -13.03 -6.25 -36.54
N GLN A 95 -12.02 -5.94 -35.72
CA GLN A 95 -11.83 -6.58 -34.41
C GLN A 95 -11.04 -5.68 -33.47
N SER A 96 -11.44 -5.67 -32.19
CA SER A 96 -10.66 -5.11 -31.07
C SER A 96 -9.82 -6.18 -30.40
N ALA A 97 -8.66 -5.81 -29.87
CA ALA A 97 -7.85 -6.70 -29.05
C ALA A 97 -8.63 -7.17 -27.80
N SER A 98 -8.58 -8.48 -27.52
CA SER A 98 -9.15 -9.12 -26.33
C SER A 98 -8.09 -9.89 -25.54
N ALA A 99 -8.49 -10.55 -24.46
CA ALA A 99 -7.59 -11.42 -23.69
C ALA A 99 -7.17 -12.67 -24.49
N GLU A 100 -8.00 -13.10 -25.44
CA GLU A 100 -7.83 -14.30 -26.27
C GLU A 100 -7.11 -14.00 -27.59
N ASP A 101 -7.31 -12.82 -28.18
CA ASP A 101 -6.59 -12.34 -29.38
C ASP A 101 -6.11 -10.89 -29.14
N PRO A 102 -4.82 -10.66 -28.88
CA PRO A 102 -4.30 -9.34 -28.52
C PRO A 102 -4.17 -8.39 -29.73
N THR A 103 -4.69 -8.73 -30.91
CA THR A 103 -4.54 -7.94 -32.13
C THR A 103 -5.77 -7.09 -32.47
N ASN A 104 -5.55 -5.85 -32.89
CA ASN A 104 -6.59 -5.05 -33.56
C ASN A 104 -6.54 -5.33 -35.05
N LYS A 105 -7.69 -5.60 -35.68
CA LYS A 105 -7.75 -5.88 -37.13
C LYS A 105 -8.49 -4.77 -37.87
N TYR A 106 -7.92 -4.38 -39.00
CA TYR A 106 -8.50 -3.40 -39.92
C TYR A 106 -8.55 -4.00 -41.33
N ASP A 107 -9.71 -3.91 -41.97
CA ASP A 107 -9.87 -4.12 -43.41
C ASP A 107 -9.63 -2.79 -44.14
N THR A 108 -9.07 -2.86 -45.34
CA THR A 108 -8.77 -1.68 -46.18
C THR A 108 -9.49 -1.82 -47.52
N ARG A 109 -10.24 -0.79 -47.90
CA ARG A 109 -10.93 -0.71 -49.20
C ARG A 109 -10.41 0.45 -50.00
N LEU A 110 -10.11 0.22 -51.28
CA LEU A 110 -9.71 1.26 -52.23
C LEU A 110 -10.88 1.58 -53.14
N VAL A 111 -11.20 2.87 -53.30
CA VAL A 111 -12.27 3.33 -54.18
C VAL A 111 -11.69 4.34 -55.17
N ILE A 112 -11.92 4.10 -56.45
CA ILE A 112 -11.51 4.96 -57.56
C ILE A 112 -12.75 5.22 -58.42
N ASN A 113 -13.13 6.48 -58.62
CA ASN A 113 -14.31 6.86 -59.41
C ASN A 113 -15.57 6.06 -59.02
N ASP A 114 -15.91 6.05 -57.73
CA ASP A 114 -17.05 5.33 -57.14
C ASP A 114 -17.06 3.80 -57.32
N THR A 115 -15.99 3.25 -57.88
CA THR A 115 -15.80 1.81 -58.03
C THR A 115 -14.93 1.29 -56.88
N VAL A 116 -15.49 0.38 -56.09
CA VAL A 116 -14.72 -0.35 -55.08
C VAL A 116 -13.80 -1.32 -55.79
N ILE A 117 -12.50 -1.18 -55.56
CA ILE A 117 -11.49 -2.10 -56.04
C ILE A 117 -11.32 -3.17 -54.98
N ASP A 118 -11.73 -4.40 -55.31
CA ASP A 118 -11.44 -5.54 -54.47
C ASP A 118 -9.94 -5.87 -54.56
N PRO A 119 -9.21 -5.87 -53.44
CA PRO A 119 -7.81 -6.26 -53.46
C PRO A 119 -7.72 -7.75 -53.78
N ASP A 120 -6.80 -8.11 -54.68
CA ASP A 120 -6.34 -9.50 -54.78
C ASP A 120 -5.45 -9.77 -53.56
N LEU A 121 -6.07 -10.30 -52.50
CA LEU A 121 -5.39 -10.59 -51.25
C LEU A 121 -4.44 -11.77 -51.45
N VAL A 122 -3.22 -11.47 -51.88
CA VAL A 122 -2.12 -12.42 -51.80
C VAL A 122 -1.71 -12.57 -50.33
N PRO A 123 -1.75 -13.80 -49.76
CA PRO A 123 -1.25 -14.02 -48.42
C PRO A 123 0.22 -13.60 -48.36
N SER A 124 0.65 -12.99 -47.25
CA SER A 124 2.08 -12.66 -47.06
C SER A 124 2.83 -13.97 -46.89
N VAL A 125 3.30 -14.51 -48.01
CA VAL A 125 4.04 -15.76 -48.09
C VAL A 125 5.42 -15.52 -48.66
N ASP A 126 6.39 -16.34 -48.26
CA ASP A 126 7.70 -16.38 -48.90
C ASP A 126 7.60 -17.01 -50.31
N ASP A 127 8.71 -17.02 -51.05
CA ASP A 127 8.80 -17.62 -52.39
C ASP A 127 8.45 -19.12 -52.41
N ALA A 128 8.35 -19.76 -51.23
CA ALA A 128 7.97 -21.15 -51.04
C ALA A 128 6.51 -21.34 -50.56
N GLY A 129 5.73 -20.26 -50.41
CA GLY A 129 4.33 -20.29 -50.01
C GLY A 129 4.07 -20.38 -48.50
N ASN A 130 5.08 -20.20 -47.66
CA ASN A 130 4.92 -20.20 -46.19
C ASN A 130 4.57 -18.81 -45.69
N GLN A 131 3.61 -18.70 -44.77
CA GLN A 131 3.22 -17.42 -44.16
C GLN A 131 4.41 -16.74 -43.46
N ILE A 132 4.55 -15.43 -43.68
CA ILE A 132 5.54 -14.56 -43.06
C ILE A 132 4.88 -13.80 -41.91
N PHE A 133 5.50 -13.85 -40.73
CA PHE A 133 5.19 -13.07 -39.55
C PHE A 133 6.28 -12.02 -39.32
N ILE A 134 5.97 -10.95 -38.59
CA ILE A 134 6.96 -9.96 -38.14
C ILE A 134 7.19 -10.17 -36.63
N ASP A 135 8.45 -10.30 -36.21
CA ASP A 135 8.80 -10.47 -34.80
C ASP A 135 8.75 -9.14 -34.02
N ARG A 136 8.95 -9.20 -32.70
CA ARG A 136 8.88 -8.03 -31.79
C ARG A 136 9.95 -6.96 -32.06
N PHE A 137 10.90 -7.24 -32.95
CA PHE A 137 11.98 -6.35 -33.37
C PHE A 137 11.86 -5.93 -34.84
N GLY A 138 10.77 -6.32 -35.52
CA GLY A 138 10.49 -5.92 -36.90
C GLY A 138 11.13 -6.81 -37.96
N MET A 139 11.69 -7.97 -37.62
CA MET A 139 12.26 -8.92 -38.59
C MET A 139 11.21 -9.92 -39.07
N GLN A 140 11.27 -10.26 -40.36
CA GLN A 140 10.39 -11.25 -40.99
C GLN A 140 10.80 -12.68 -40.62
N THR A 141 9.84 -13.52 -40.23
CA THR A 141 10.03 -14.93 -39.85
C THR A 141 8.91 -15.79 -40.42
N THR A 142 9.18 -17.06 -40.74
CA THR A 142 8.19 -18.02 -41.25
C THR A 142 7.61 -18.92 -40.14
N LYS A 143 7.97 -18.65 -38.89
CA LYS A 143 7.47 -19.35 -37.70
C LYS A 143 6.88 -18.35 -36.73
N VAL A 144 5.70 -18.65 -36.19
CA VAL A 144 5.13 -17.92 -35.06
C VAL A 144 6.13 -18.01 -33.90
N PRO A 145 6.69 -16.88 -33.43
CA PRO A 145 7.55 -16.89 -32.25
C PRO A 145 6.74 -17.42 -31.06
N ASP A 146 7.21 -18.51 -30.44
CA ASP A 146 6.66 -18.98 -29.17
C ASP A 146 7.01 -17.95 -28.10
N ASP A 147 6.00 -17.28 -27.54
CA ASP A 147 6.18 -16.29 -26.47
C ASP A 147 6.84 -16.88 -25.21
N ASN A 148 6.99 -18.21 -25.12
CA ASN A 148 7.61 -18.93 -23.99
C ASN A 148 9.05 -19.40 -24.21
N TYR A 149 9.79 -18.95 -25.23
CA TYR A 149 11.19 -19.38 -25.41
C TYR A 149 12.15 -18.73 -24.38
N PHE A 150 12.44 -19.46 -23.30
CA PHE A 150 13.51 -19.12 -22.35
C PHE A 150 14.86 -19.69 -22.82
N ILE A 151 15.94 -18.90 -22.70
CA ILE A 151 17.31 -19.40 -22.87
C ILE A 151 17.60 -20.40 -21.73
N GLU A 152 17.84 -21.67 -22.08
CA GLU A 152 18.27 -22.70 -21.12
C GLU A 152 19.50 -22.20 -20.33
N GLY A 153 19.39 -22.19 -19.00
CA GLY A 153 20.49 -21.89 -18.08
C GLY A 153 20.39 -20.58 -17.30
N LYS A 154 19.41 -19.72 -17.57
CA LYS A 154 19.04 -18.61 -16.66
C LYS A 154 17.54 -18.59 -16.44
N GLY A 155 17.06 -19.37 -15.48
CA GLY A 155 15.70 -19.26 -14.98
C GLY A 155 15.51 -17.87 -14.35
N SER A 156 14.76 -16.99 -15.00
CA SER A 156 14.11 -15.89 -14.31
C SER A 156 13.04 -16.46 -13.39
N ALA A 157 12.85 -15.85 -12.22
CA ALA A 157 11.82 -16.28 -11.30
C ALA A 157 10.45 -16.26 -12.00
N LEU A 158 9.77 -17.41 -12.01
CA LEU A 158 8.42 -17.55 -12.55
C LEU A 158 7.46 -16.80 -11.63
N TYR A 159 7.16 -15.54 -11.94
CA TYR A 159 6.07 -14.83 -11.30
C TYR A 159 4.76 -15.24 -11.98
N LYS A 160 4.06 -16.20 -11.39
CA LYS A 160 2.67 -16.47 -11.78
C LYS A 160 1.85 -15.23 -11.40
N LYS A 161 1.02 -14.75 -12.32
CA LYS A 161 -0.06 -13.81 -12.02
C LYS A 161 -1.07 -14.56 -11.15
N ASP A 162 -0.87 -14.54 -9.84
CA ASP A 162 -1.86 -15.01 -8.88
C ASP A 162 -2.94 -13.94 -8.77
N ASN A 163 -3.97 -14.08 -9.60
CA ASN A 163 -5.08 -13.14 -9.64
C ASN A 163 -6.09 -13.37 -8.49
N LEU A 164 -5.84 -14.30 -7.56
CA LEU A 164 -6.77 -14.69 -6.48
C LEU A 164 -8.21 -15.02 -6.96
N GLU A 165 -8.39 -15.29 -8.26
CA GLU A 165 -9.68 -15.60 -8.88
C GLU A 165 -10.16 -17.04 -8.60
N THR A 166 -9.23 -17.93 -8.22
CA THR A 166 -9.59 -19.29 -7.82
C THR A 166 -10.09 -19.24 -6.38
N LEU A 167 -11.41 -19.27 -6.21
CA LEU A 167 -12.02 -19.47 -4.90
C LEU A 167 -11.64 -20.86 -4.40
N VAL A 168 -10.79 -20.91 -3.37
CA VAL A 168 -10.52 -22.12 -2.62
C VAL A 168 -11.54 -22.17 -1.49
N ASP A 169 -12.36 -23.22 -1.43
CA ASP A 169 -13.27 -23.43 -0.32
C ASP A 169 -12.47 -23.50 0.98
N SER A 170 -12.80 -22.62 1.94
CA SER A 170 -12.16 -22.60 3.25
C SER A 170 -12.30 -23.96 3.90
N GLN A 171 -11.18 -24.55 4.33
CA GLN A 171 -11.25 -25.68 5.25
C GLN A 171 -11.68 -25.14 6.63
N PRO A 172 -12.59 -25.81 7.34
CA PRO A 172 -12.92 -25.42 8.71
C PRO A 172 -11.65 -25.36 9.57
N ALA A 173 -11.46 -24.26 10.30
CA ALA A 173 -10.34 -24.13 11.23
C ALA A 173 -10.37 -25.28 12.24
N LYS A 174 -9.25 -26.02 12.35
CA LYS A 174 -9.11 -27.07 13.35
C LYS A 174 -8.58 -26.46 14.64
N LEU A 175 -9.44 -26.37 15.65
CA LEU A 175 -9.04 -26.03 17.02
C LEU A 175 -8.56 -27.31 17.72
N THR A 176 -7.30 -27.33 18.17
CA THR A 176 -6.77 -28.34 19.09
C THR A 176 -6.39 -27.65 20.39
N GLY A 177 -6.84 -28.20 21.51
CA GLY A 177 -6.52 -27.67 22.83
C GLY A 177 -6.72 -28.75 23.90
N GLU A 178 -6.11 -28.53 25.05
CA GLU A 178 -6.32 -29.35 26.24
C GLU A 178 -7.53 -28.81 27.02
N ALA A 179 -8.25 -29.70 27.70
CA ALA A 179 -9.31 -29.28 28.60
C ALA A 179 -8.70 -28.50 29.77
N THR A 180 -9.21 -27.30 30.01
CA THR A 180 -8.76 -26.47 31.12
C THR A 180 -9.45 -26.90 32.42
N GLU A 181 -8.72 -26.87 33.54
CA GLU A 181 -9.25 -27.24 34.87
C GLU A 181 -10.04 -26.10 35.54
N PHE A 182 -10.56 -25.13 34.77
CA PHE A 182 -11.32 -24.02 35.35
C PHE A 182 -12.66 -24.52 35.91
N ASP A 183 -12.80 -24.48 37.24
CA ASP A 183 -14.06 -24.72 37.91
C ASP A 183 -14.87 -23.43 38.05
N PHE A 184 -15.81 -23.26 37.10
CA PHE A 184 -16.82 -22.20 37.09
C PHE A 184 -18.15 -22.60 37.75
N GLY A 185 -18.24 -23.80 38.34
CA GLY A 185 -19.49 -24.37 38.85
C GLY A 185 -20.48 -24.78 37.73
N GLU A 186 -21.60 -25.40 38.13
CA GLU A 186 -22.59 -25.99 37.22
C GLU A 186 -23.30 -24.95 36.33
N GLU A 187 -23.47 -23.73 36.84
CA GLU A 187 -24.10 -22.60 36.11
C GLU A 187 -23.06 -21.67 35.45
N GLY A 188 -21.76 -21.91 35.63
CA GLY A 188 -20.70 -21.08 35.04
C GLY A 188 -20.44 -19.73 35.73
N ASP A 189 -21.12 -19.45 36.85
CA ASP A 189 -21.09 -18.17 37.55
C ASP A 189 -19.94 -18.01 38.55
N ARG A 190 -19.23 -19.10 38.89
CA ARG A 190 -18.17 -19.05 39.90
C ARG A 190 -16.95 -18.32 39.33
N LEU A 191 -16.54 -17.23 39.97
CA LEU A 191 -15.43 -16.39 39.50
C LEU A 191 -14.08 -17.07 39.66
N VAL A 192 -13.22 -16.98 38.64
CA VAL A 192 -11.77 -17.24 38.71
C VAL A 192 -11.02 -15.92 38.68
N LYS A 193 -9.84 -15.86 39.30
CA LYS A 193 -9.05 -14.64 39.36
C LYS A 193 -7.84 -14.73 38.43
N ILE A 194 -7.66 -13.76 37.55
CA ILE A 194 -6.48 -13.61 36.69
C ILE A 194 -5.57 -12.54 37.29
N VAL A 195 -4.28 -12.83 37.40
CA VAL A 195 -3.26 -11.90 37.87
C VAL A 195 -2.09 -11.83 36.88
N THR A 196 -1.52 -10.64 36.71
CA THR A 196 -0.33 -10.40 35.89
C THR A 196 0.80 -9.76 36.68
N ASP A 197 0.57 -9.50 37.97
CA ASP A 197 1.56 -8.96 38.88
C ASP A 197 2.55 -10.07 39.28
N PRO A 198 3.86 -9.92 39.00
CA PRO A 198 4.87 -10.90 39.36
C PRO A 198 4.87 -11.28 40.85
N VAL A 199 4.46 -10.39 41.76
CA VAL A 199 4.40 -10.69 43.20
C VAL A 199 3.30 -11.69 43.56
N LEU A 200 2.30 -11.85 42.68
CA LEU A 200 1.21 -12.79 42.84
C LEU A 200 1.45 -14.10 42.08
N PHE A 201 2.56 -14.24 41.35
CA PHE A 201 2.85 -15.45 40.57
C PHE A 201 2.81 -16.72 41.42
N ASN A 202 3.45 -16.71 42.60
CA ASN A 202 3.47 -17.87 43.48
C ASN A 202 2.09 -18.26 44.04
N SER A 203 1.09 -17.38 43.93
CA SER A 203 -0.28 -17.68 44.32
C SER A 203 -1.09 -18.32 43.19
N THR A 204 -0.55 -18.42 41.97
CA THR A 204 -1.29 -18.95 40.83
C THR A 204 -1.13 -20.46 40.68
N ARG A 205 -2.10 -21.08 40.01
CA ARG A 205 -2.10 -22.52 39.71
C ARG A 205 -0.88 -22.92 38.86
N GLU A 206 -0.43 -22.05 37.96
CA GLU A 206 0.75 -22.23 37.09
C GLU A 206 2.06 -22.24 37.87
N SER A 207 2.10 -21.67 39.08
CA SER A 207 3.26 -21.80 39.96
C SER A 207 3.33 -23.15 40.66
N GLY A 208 2.31 -24.00 40.53
CA GLY A 208 2.24 -25.34 41.11
C GLY A 208 1.27 -25.48 42.30
N ASP A 209 0.52 -24.43 42.65
CA ASP A 209 -0.53 -24.49 43.66
C ASP A 209 -1.82 -25.08 43.06
N ALA A 210 -1.98 -26.40 43.16
CA ALA A 210 -3.11 -27.14 42.58
C ALA A 210 -4.47 -26.78 43.23
N ASP A 211 -4.49 -26.16 44.41
CA ASP A 211 -5.72 -25.74 45.09
C ASP A 211 -6.07 -24.27 44.77
N SER A 212 -5.15 -23.53 44.13
CA SER A 212 -5.38 -22.14 43.78
C SER A 212 -6.46 -21.97 42.70
N ARG A 213 -7.28 -20.94 42.91
CA ARG A 213 -8.25 -20.41 41.93
C ARG A 213 -7.79 -19.08 41.33
N VAL A 214 -6.50 -18.77 41.52
CA VAL A 214 -5.81 -17.65 40.90
C VAL A 214 -4.98 -18.20 39.76
N TYR A 215 -5.00 -17.53 38.61
CA TYR A 215 -4.39 -17.97 37.38
C TYR A 215 -3.52 -16.87 36.80
N TRP A 216 -2.46 -17.28 36.13
CA TRP A 216 -1.48 -16.40 35.55
C TRP A 216 -1.97 -15.88 34.21
N GLY A 217 -2.10 -14.55 34.09
CA GLY A 217 -2.63 -13.91 32.89
C GLY A 217 -1.61 -13.71 31.77
N LYS A 218 -0.31 -13.96 32.00
CA LYS A 218 0.72 -13.82 30.96
C LYS A 218 0.99 -15.16 30.27
N ASN A 219 1.08 -15.14 28.94
CA ASN A 219 1.15 -16.35 28.10
C ASN A 219 0.04 -17.35 28.45
N PHE A 220 -1.19 -16.85 28.62
CA PHE A 220 -2.33 -17.64 29.08
C PHE A 220 -2.73 -18.73 28.08
N LEU A 221 -2.68 -18.40 26.79
CA LEU A 221 -2.95 -19.32 25.69
C LEU A 221 -1.97 -19.06 24.56
N THR A 222 -1.48 -20.11 23.90
CA THR A 222 -0.75 -19.99 22.65
C THR A 222 -1.68 -20.34 21.49
N VAL A 223 -1.83 -19.41 20.55
CA VAL A 223 -2.64 -19.60 19.35
C VAL A 223 -1.71 -19.66 18.15
N ASN A 224 -1.76 -20.77 17.41
CA ASN A 224 -1.09 -20.91 16.12
C ASN A 224 -2.14 -21.07 15.03
N VAL A 225 -2.22 -20.11 14.11
CA VAL A 225 -3.09 -20.17 12.94
C VAL A 225 -2.31 -20.72 11.76
N ASP A 226 -2.91 -21.67 11.04
CA ASP A 226 -2.36 -22.28 9.81
C ASP A 226 -0.94 -22.85 9.93
N ASN A 227 -0.57 -23.30 11.14
CA ASN A 227 0.76 -23.85 11.43
C ASN A 227 1.88 -22.87 11.06
N GLY A 228 1.65 -21.58 11.32
CA GLY A 228 2.65 -20.54 11.15
C GLY A 228 3.90 -20.78 11.99
N ASP A 229 5.03 -20.27 11.50
CA ASP A 229 6.34 -20.42 12.15
C ASP A 229 6.47 -19.61 13.45
N GLN A 230 5.53 -18.71 13.72
CA GLN A 230 5.51 -17.85 14.91
C GLN A 230 4.14 -17.95 15.61
N PRO A 231 3.96 -18.90 16.54
CA PRO A 231 2.76 -18.95 17.35
C PRO A 231 2.67 -17.70 18.24
N VAL A 232 1.45 -17.19 18.46
CA VAL A 232 1.21 -15.96 19.21
C VAL A 232 0.77 -16.31 20.63
N ASN A 233 1.46 -15.76 21.62
CA ASN A 233 1.06 -15.88 23.02
C ASN A 233 0.03 -14.79 23.37
N ILE A 234 -1.06 -15.22 23.99
CA ILE A 234 -2.19 -14.37 24.37
C ILE A 234 -2.09 -14.04 25.85
N ASP A 235 -2.06 -12.75 26.16
CA ASP A 235 -2.10 -12.22 27.52
C ASP A 235 -3.53 -11.77 27.89
N LEU A 236 -3.99 -12.13 29.08
CA LEU A 236 -5.25 -11.66 29.63
C LEU A 236 -5.04 -10.51 30.62
N ARG A 237 -6.02 -9.61 30.70
CA ARG A 237 -6.02 -8.55 31.71
C ARG A 237 -6.28 -9.14 33.11
N PRO A 238 -5.68 -8.57 34.16
CA PRO A 238 -5.97 -9.00 35.52
C PRO A 238 -7.40 -8.63 35.92
N GLY A 239 -8.09 -9.52 36.63
CA GLY A 239 -9.50 -9.35 36.99
C GLY A 239 -10.13 -10.62 37.54
N GLU A 240 -11.40 -10.53 37.91
CA GLU A 240 -12.22 -11.68 38.29
C GLU A 240 -13.25 -11.93 37.19
N TYR A 241 -13.33 -13.16 36.71
CA TYR A 241 -14.12 -13.53 35.53
C TYR A 241 -14.95 -14.77 35.83
N ASN A 242 -16.24 -14.74 35.50
CA ASN A 242 -17.03 -15.97 35.36
C ASN A 242 -16.77 -16.61 33.98
N ALA A 243 -17.39 -17.76 33.66
CA ALA A 243 -17.10 -18.49 32.43
C ALA A 243 -17.31 -17.62 31.17
N THR A 244 -18.45 -16.92 31.10
CA THR A 244 -18.81 -16.05 29.98
C THR A 244 -17.87 -14.86 29.86
N GLN A 245 -17.53 -14.23 30.98
CA GLN A 245 -16.64 -13.07 31.00
C GLN A 245 -15.21 -13.45 30.64
N LEU A 246 -14.72 -14.62 31.08
CA LEU A 246 -13.40 -15.09 30.72
C LEU A 246 -13.34 -15.39 29.22
N ALA A 247 -14.35 -16.05 28.67
CA ALA A 247 -14.44 -16.31 27.24
C ALA A 247 -14.41 -15.01 26.41
N ALA A 248 -15.18 -13.99 26.83
CA ALA A 248 -15.18 -12.69 26.17
C ALA A 248 -13.83 -11.97 26.28
N GLU A 249 -13.14 -12.08 27.42
CA GLU A 249 -11.81 -11.50 27.59
C GLU A 249 -10.74 -12.22 26.76
N VAL A 250 -10.82 -13.55 26.64
CA VAL A 250 -9.96 -14.36 25.76
C VAL A 250 -10.17 -13.96 24.30
N GLU A 251 -11.43 -13.83 23.85
CA GLU A 251 -11.75 -13.38 22.49
C GLU A 251 -11.17 -11.99 22.21
N ARG A 252 -11.37 -11.04 23.14
CA ARG A 252 -10.78 -9.69 23.06
C ARG A 252 -9.26 -9.75 22.96
N ALA A 253 -8.62 -10.60 23.75
CA ALA A 253 -7.16 -10.72 23.79
C ALA A 253 -6.60 -11.35 22.50
N ILE A 254 -7.25 -12.37 21.94
CA ILE A 254 -6.90 -12.95 20.63
C ILE A 254 -7.02 -11.90 19.52
N ASN A 255 -8.15 -11.18 19.48
CA ASN A 255 -8.38 -10.14 18.49
C ASN A 255 -7.37 -8.99 18.60
N ALA A 256 -6.94 -8.65 19.83
CA ALA A 256 -5.89 -7.66 20.03
C ALA A 256 -4.52 -8.16 19.56
N ALA A 257 -4.17 -9.42 19.85
CA ALA A 257 -2.87 -9.98 19.50
C ALA A 257 -2.69 -10.25 18.00
N TYR A 258 -3.77 -10.62 17.29
CA TYR A 258 -3.79 -10.81 15.84
C TYR A 258 -4.24 -9.57 15.06
N GLY A 259 -4.69 -8.53 15.75
CA GLY A 259 -5.04 -7.25 15.13
C GLY A 259 -3.80 -6.53 14.61
N ASP A 260 -4.00 -5.58 13.70
CA ASP A 260 -2.93 -4.68 13.20
C ASP A 260 -2.40 -3.71 14.27
N ASP A 261 -2.91 -3.84 15.49
CA ASP A 261 -2.52 -3.12 16.69
C ASP A 261 -2.31 -1.64 16.38
N SER A 262 -3.37 -0.98 15.86
CA SER A 262 -3.42 0.45 15.56
C SER A 262 -2.70 1.26 16.62
N LYS A 263 -1.45 1.62 16.33
CA LYS A 263 -0.58 2.36 17.24
C LYS A 263 -1.00 3.82 17.25
N ILE A 264 -0.83 4.45 18.41
CA ILE A 264 -0.98 5.88 18.55
C ILE A 264 0.38 6.50 18.29
N GLN A 265 0.50 7.19 17.17
CA GLN A 265 1.71 7.91 16.81
C GLN A 265 1.64 9.35 17.36
N ILE A 266 2.68 9.78 18.07
CA ILE A 266 2.81 11.19 18.48
C ILE A 266 3.71 11.90 17.48
N VAL A 267 3.14 12.85 16.73
CA VAL A 267 3.88 13.57 15.70
C VAL A 267 4.48 14.85 16.26
N GLN A 268 5.80 15.01 16.10
CA GLN A 268 6.53 16.19 16.57
C GLN A 268 6.01 17.48 15.94
N ASN A 269 5.84 18.54 16.75
CA ASN A 269 5.27 19.83 16.37
C ASN A 269 3.82 19.80 15.85
N VAL A 270 3.12 18.66 15.98
CA VAL A 270 1.71 18.54 15.62
C VAL A 270 0.90 18.15 16.85
N ASP A 271 1.22 17.00 17.45
CA ASP A 271 0.47 16.40 18.56
C ASP A 271 1.36 16.12 19.79
N ASP A 272 2.54 16.76 19.86
CA ASP A 272 3.54 16.55 20.91
C ASP A 272 3.22 17.25 22.23
N THR A 273 2.25 18.16 22.24
CA THR A 273 1.85 18.91 23.44
C THR A 273 0.36 18.84 23.73
N LEU A 274 0.03 18.58 24.99
CA LEU A 274 -1.32 18.71 25.53
C LEU A 274 -1.40 19.96 26.42
N SER A 275 -2.40 20.80 26.19
CA SER A 275 -2.64 22.00 27.00
C SER A 275 -3.80 21.77 27.97
N ILE A 276 -3.55 21.95 29.27
CA ILE A 276 -4.56 21.82 30.32
C ILE A 276 -4.83 23.20 30.90
N ASN A 277 -6.07 23.67 30.76
CA ASN A 277 -6.54 24.87 31.46
C ASN A 277 -7.57 24.46 32.52
N LEU A 278 -7.26 24.76 33.78
CA LEU A 278 -8.11 24.45 34.91
C LEU A 278 -8.82 25.73 35.38
N PHE A 279 -10.08 25.58 35.75
CA PHE A 279 -10.90 26.68 36.26
C PHE A 279 -11.20 26.47 37.73
N LYS A 280 -10.96 27.51 38.52
CA LYS A 280 -11.38 27.57 39.91
C LYS A 280 -12.73 28.26 40.00
N LEU A 281 -13.67 27.64 40.72
CA LEU A 281 -14.94 28.26 41.07
C LEU A 281 -14.73 29.25 42.22
N ASN A 282 -15.15 30.49 42.01
CA ASN A 282 -15.12 31.55 43.00
C ASN A 282 -16.35 31.49 43.91
N ALA A 283 -16.28 32.18 45.05
CA ALA A 283 -17.39 32.23 46.02
C ALA A 283 -18.68 32.87 45.47
N ASP A 284 -18.57 33.66 44.40
CA ASP A 284 -19.69 34.28 43.69
C ASP A 284 -20.26 33.39 42.57
N GLY A 285 -19.75 32.16 42.40
CA GLY A 285 -20.15 31.23 41.36
C GLY A 285 -19.52 31.47 39.99
N SER A 286 -18.63 32.47 39.84
CA SER A 286 -17.86 32.70 38.61
C SER A 286 -16.64 31.76 38.53
N SER A 287 -16.15 31.49 37.32
CA SER A 287 -14.96 30.65 37.10
C SER A 287 -13.75 31.50 36.71
N THR A 288 -12.63 31.32 37.39
CA THR A 288 -11.34 31.92 37.02
C THR A 288 -10.38 30.84 36.54
N GLY A 289 -9.90 30.98 35.30
CA GLY A 289 -8.92 30.07 34.69
C GLY A 289 -7.49 30.34 35.17
N LEU A 290 -6.57 29.47 34.76
CA LEU A 290 -5.14 29.69 34.97
C LEU A 290 -4.66 30.91 34.17
N THR A 291 -3.70 31.66 34.71
CA THR A 291 -3.04 32.77 34.01
C THR A 291 -2.18 32.28 32.83
N THR A 292 -1.65 31.08 32.96
CA THR A 292 -0.94 30.35 31.91
C THR A 292 -1.40 28.89 31.99
N ALA A 293 -1.80 28.33 30.86
CA ALA A 293 -2.19 26.92 30.79
C ALA A 293 -1.00 26.01 31.12
N VAL A 294 -1.29 24.83 31.67
CA VAL A 294 -0.28 23.81 31.92
C VAL A 294 0.02 23.11 30.59
N THR A 295 1.25 23.27 30.10
CA THR A 295 1.73 22.55 28.91
C THR A 295 2.32 21.20 29.33
N VAL A 296 1.80 20.14 28.75
CA VAL A 296 2.26 18.76 28.93
C VAL A 296 2.98 18.35 27.66
N ASP A 297 4.30 18.18 27.73
CA ASP A 297 5.12 17.63 26.66
C ASP A 297 5.06 16.10 26.69
N LEU A 298 4.52 15.50 25.62
CA LEU A 298 4.35 14.05 25.44
C LEU A 298 5.58 13.38 24.79
N LEU A 299 6.56 14.14 24.29
CA LEU A 299 7.82 13.60 23.76
C LEU A 299 8.97 13.67 24.79
N ALA A 300 8.72 14.23 25.96
CA ALA A 300 9.64 14.14 27.08
C ALA A 300 9.58 12.78 27.79
N ALA A 301 10.73 12.34 28.32
CA ALA A 301 10.86 11.03 28.96
C ALA A 301 9.90 10.82 30.15
N SER A 302 9.46 9.58 30.33
CA SER A 302 8.75 9.09 31.51
C SER A 302 9.23 7.68 31.86
N TYR A 303 8.87 7.19 33.05
CA TYR A 303 9.22 5.82 33.44
C TYR A 303 8.71 4.77 32.42
N VAL A 304 7.61 5.05 31.71
CA VAL A 304 7.06 4.17 30.68
C VAL A 304 7.97 4.12 29.47
N SER A 305 8.47 5.27 28.98
CA SER A 305 9.38 5.25 27.83
C SER A 305 10.70 4.56 28.15
N ASP A 306 11.15 4.65 29.40
CA ASP A 306 12.40 4.01 29.86
C ASP A 306 12.24 2.49 29.97
N VAL A 307 11.14 2.01 30.56
CA VAL A 307 10.86 0.57 30.74
C VAL A 307 10.54 -0.11 29.41
N GLU A 308 9.78 0.56 28.55
CA GLU A 308 9.31 0.02 27.28
C GLU A 308 10.28 0.28 26.11
N ASN A 309 11.43 0.93 26.37
CA ASN A 309 12.45 1.33 25.38
C ASN A 309 11.87 2.13 24.19
N ILE A 310 10.93 3.03 24.48
CA ILE A 310 10.31 3.87 23.45
C ILE A 310 11.27 5.02 23.11
N THR A 311 11.70 5.08 21.85
CA THR A 311 12.57 6.15 21.38
C THR A 311 11.77 7.42 21.12
N LEU A 312 11.90 8.40 22.01
CA LEU A 312 11.16 9.67 21.92
C LEU A 312 11.91 10.75 21.10
N THR A 313 13.15 10.50 20.67
CA THR A 313 13.97 11.49 19.97
C THR A 313 13.96 11.25 18.45
N GLY A 314 13.53 12.26 17.69
CA GLY A 314 13.79 12.36 16.24
C GLY A 314 12.94 11.50 15.30
N ALA A 315 12.05 10.66 15.84
CA ALA A 315 11.02 9.95 15.10
C ALA A 315 9.68 10.18 15.81
N SER A 316 8.56 10.15 15.10
CA SER A 316 7.23 10.15 15.72
C SER A 316 7.02 8.78 16.40
N PRO A 317 7.15 8.66 17.75
CA PRO A 317 7.07 7.37 18.42
C PRO A 317 5.68 6.75 18.30
N ASP A 318 5.66 5.44 18.12
CA ASP A 318 4.44 4.63 18.11
C ASP A 318 4.21 4.03 19.49
N PHE A 319 3.03 4.27 20.05
CA PHE A 319 2.60 3.72 21.33
C PHE A 319 1.47 2.72 21.13
N THR A 320 1.46 1.62 21.90
CA THR A 320 0.18 0.93 22.15
C THR A 320 -0.74 1.83 22.96
N ARG A 321 -2.04 1.54 22.96
CA ARG A 321 -3.01 2.31 23.76
C ARG A 321 -2.64 2.35 25.24
N ASP A 322 -2.23 1.23 25.80
CA ASP A 322 -1.90 1.12 27.23
C ASP A 322 -0.59 1.87 27.55
N GLN A 323 0.41 1.78 26.67
CA GLN A 323 1.64 2.57 26.78
C GLN A 323 1.35 4.06 26.69
N PHE A 324 0.52 4.50 25.73
CA PHE A 324 0.15 5.90 25.56
C PHE A 324 -0.57 6.46 26.79
N LEU A 325 -1.53 5.71 27.35
CA LEU A 325 -2.28 6.14 28.54
C LEU A 325 -1.38 6.25 29.76
N ALA A 326 -0.54 5.24 30.01
CA ALA A 326 0.38 5.24 31.14
C ALA A 326 1.44 6.35 30.99
N HIS A 327 1.99 6.52 29.79
CA HIS A 327 2.95 7.56 29.47
C HIS A 327 2.32 8.95 29.66
N SER A 328 1.17 9.20 29.04
CA SER A 328 0.45 10.48 29.15
C SER A 328 0.12 10.82 30.59
N GLN A 329 -0.36 9.85 31.38
CA GLN A 329 -0.64 10.09 32.81
C GLN A 329 0.62 10.48 33.59
N ALA A 330 1.75 9.83 33.32
CA ALA A 330 3.03 10.17 33.93
C ALA A 330 3.48 11.59 33.56
N ARG A 331 3.31 11.98 32.29
CA ARG A 331 3.62 13.32 31.78
C ARG A 331 2.71 14.39 32.38
N ILE A 332 1.41 14.14 32.48
CA ILE A 332 0.43 15.03 33.11
C ILE A 332 0.81 15.28 34.58
N ASN A 333 1.09 14.22 35.35
CA ASN A 333 1.49 14.38 36.75
C ASN A 333 2.78 15.19 36.89
N SER A 334 3.75 14.96 36.01
CA SER A 334 4.99 15.74 35.97
C SER A 334 4.74 17.21 35.66
N ALA A 335 3.91 17.52 34.66
CA ALA A 335 3.59 18.89 34.26
C ALA A 335 2.81 19.65 35.35
N LEU A 336 1.82 19.00 35.97
CA LEU A 336 1.05 19.58 37.08
C LEU A 336 1.94 19.86 38.30
N ASN A 337 2.84 18.94 38.64
CA ASN A 337 3.82 19.12 39.71
C ASN A 337 4.82 20.25 39.40
N ASN A 338 5.29 20.34 38.16
CA ASN A 338 6.15 21.44 37.72
C ASN A 338 5.41 22.78 37.79
N TYR A 339 4.13 22.83 37.44
CA TYR A 339 3.32 24.05 37.59
C TYR A 339 3.11 24.41 39.07
N ALA A 340 2.85 23.42 39.92
CA ALA A 340 2.73 23.58 41.38
C ALA A 340 4.06 23.90 42.09
N SER A 341 5.18 23.96 41.37
CA SER A 341 6.51 24.21 41.96
C SER A 341 6.68 25.57 42.62
N THR A 342 5.81 26.53 42.31
CA THR A 342 5.83 27.89 42.85
C THR A 342 4.62 28.12 43.75
N THR A 343 4.74 28.99 44.76
CA THR A 343 3.60 29.35 45.62
C THR A 343 2.39 29.86 44.82
N ALA A 344 2.64 30.62 43.75
CA ALA A 344 1.59 31.12 42.87
C ALA A 344 0.90 29.98 42.09
N GLY A 345 1.68 29.07 41.50
CA GLY A 345 1.15 27.92 40.76
C GLY A 345 0.43 26.92 41.66
N ALA A 346 0.98 26.61 42.85
CA ALA A 346 0.34 25.75 43.83
C ALA A 346 -0.99 26.32 44.34
N SER A 347 -1.05 27.65 44.53
CA SER A 347 -2.29 28.35 44.90
C SER A 347 -3.30 28.36 43.76
N ALA A 348 -2.86 28.53 42.52
CA ALA A 348 -3.71 28.50 41.33
C ALA A 348 -4.34 27.11 41.11
N LEU A 349 -3.58 26.04 41.34
CA LEU A 349 -4.06 24.66 41.28
C LEU A 349 -4.82 24.21 42.54
N GLY A 350 -4.83 25.01 43.61
CA GLY A 350 -5.47 24.67 44.88
C GLY A 350 -4.77 23.55 45.67
N VAL A 351 -3.50 23.27 45.37
CA VAL A 351 -2.72 22.19 45.98
C VAL A 351 -1.78 22.65 47.09
N SER A 352 -1.55 23.95 47.27
CA SER A 352 -0.73 24.55 48.36
C SER A 352 0.56 23.78 48.72
N ASN A 353 0.50 22.83 49.67
CA ASN A 353 1.64 22.04 50.16
C ASN A 353 1.60 20.58 49.68
N LYS A 354 0.77 20.26 48.68
CA LYS A 354 0.56 18.92 48.14
C LYS A 354 1.05 18.88 46.70
N MET A 355 1.56 17.72 46.32
CA MET A 355 1.95 17.39 44.96
C MET A 355 1.06 16.25 44.46
N PHE A 356 0.87 16.18 43.15
CA PHE A 356 0.21 15.05 42.52
C PHE A 356 1.09 13.81 42.68
N ALA A 357 0.46 12.71 43.08
CA ALA A 357 1.15 11.47 43.35
C ALA A 357 1.92 10.98 42.12
N ARG A 358 3.18 10.58 42.32
CA ARG A 358 4.02 9.98 41.30
C ARG A 358 4.56 8.67 41.86
N SER A 359 4.31 7.58 41.15
CA SER A 359 4.98 6.30 41.40
C SER A 359 6.15 6.19 40.43
N ILE A 360 7.35 5.90 40.95
CA ILE A 360 8.52 5.53 40.16
C ILE A 360 9.00 4.22 40.74
N GLY A 361 9.11 3.20 39.89
CA GLY A 361 9.70 1.91 40.25
C GLY A 361 10.77 1.54 39.24
N THR A 362 11.75 0.76 39.68
CA THR A 362 12.69 0.08 38.79
C THR A 362 12.07 -1.24 38.34
N LYS A 363 12.57 -1.78 37.22
CA LYS A 363 12.22 -3.14 36.80
C LYS A 363 12.58 -4.13 37.92
N MET A 364 11.71 -5.10 38.18
CA MET A 364 12.03 -6.24 39.04
C MET A 364 12.97 -7.19 38.29
N ASP A 365 14.11 -7.53 38.90
CA ASP A 365 15.10 -8.44 38.31
C ASP A 365 14.69 -9.92 38.34
N GLY A 366 13.61 -10.25 39.05
CA GLY A 366 13.06 -11.59 39.16
C GLY A 366 11.83 -11.65 40.06
N ILE A 367 11.28 -12.86 40.20
CA ILE A 367 10.19 -13.14 41.14
C ILE A 367 10.73 -13.05 42.57
N LEU A 368 10.02 -12.35 43.45
CA LEU A 368 10.38 -12.26 44.86
C LEU A 368 10.04 -13.59 45.55
N ALA A 369 11.05 -14.29 46.05
CA ALA A 369 10.87 -15.54 46.79
C ALA A 369 10.52 -15.32 48.27
N GLU A 370 10.75 -14.11 48.79
CA GLU A 370 10.55 -13.75 50.19
C GLU A 370 9.93 -12.35 50.31
N THR A 371 9.29 -12.06 51.45
CA THR A 371 8.72 -10.74 51.74
C THR A 371 9.83 -9.70 51.82
N GLN A 372 9.73 -8.66 50.98
CA GLN A 372 10.62 -7.50 51.07
C GLN A 372 10.03 -6.43 51.99
N ILE A 373 10.86 -5.83 52.83
CA ILE A 373 10.50 -4.65 53.61
C ILE A 373 10.71 -3.43 52.71
N VAL A 374 9.63 -2.72 52.42
CA VAL A 374 9.69 -1.45 51.67
C VAL A 374 9.77 -0.30 52.66
N GLU A 375 10.94 0.32 52.75
CA GLU A 375 11.12 1.50 53.59
C GLU A 375 10.51 2.74 52.91
N LEU A 376 9.56 3.37 53.60
CA LEU A 376 8.87 4.55 53.10
C LEU A 376 9.47 5.81 53.73
N SER A 377 10.26 6.54 52.95
CA SER A 377 10.81 7.83 53.37
C SER A 377 9.89 8.99 52.97
N HIS A 378 9.39 9.73 53.95
CA HIS A 378 8.69 10.99 53.71
C HIS A 378 9.68 12.15 53.70
N VAL A 379 9.91 12.72 52.52
CA VAL A 379 10.84 13.85 52.34
C VAL A 379 10.06 15.16 52.31
N THR A 380 10.42 16.08 53.19
CA THR A 380 9.88 17.46 53.19
C THR A 380 10.99 18.43 52.85
N SER A 381 10.72 19.42 51.99
CA SER A 381 11.66 20.52 51.73
C SER A 381 11.19 21.81 52.41
N THR A 382 12.12 22.60 52.94
CA THR A 382 11.85 23.97 53.40
C THR A 382 11.92 25.00 52.27
N SER A 383 12.24 24.57 51.04
CA SER A 383 12.26 25.44 49.86
C SER A 383 10.85 25.87 49.47
N THR A 384 10.69 27.14 49.11
CA THR A 384 9.44 27.71 48.59
C THR A 384 9.32 27.59 47.07
N THR A 385 10.34 27.04 46.39
CA THR A 385 10.33 26.77 44.95
C THR A 385 10.91 25.39 44.63
N ALA A 386 10.37 24.66 43.65
CA ALA A 386 10.92 23.34 43.30
C ALA A 386 12.35 23.40 42.77
N ALA A 387 12.74 24.46 42.05
CA ALA A 387 14.11 24.67 41.61
C ALA A 387 15.10 24.93 42.75
N GLY A 388 14.59 25.37 43.91
CA GLY A 388 15.37 25.56 45.13
C GLY A 388 15.49 24.30 45.97
N VAL A 389 14.82 23.18 45.63
CA VAL A 389 14.91 21.94 46.40
C VAL A 389 16.30 21.32 46.19
N THR A 390 17.08 21.24 47.26
CA THR A 390 18.42 20.64 47.29
C THR A 390 18.50 19.59 48.39
N ALA A 391 19.55 18.76 48.35
CA ALA A 391 19.82 17.82 49.44
C ALA A 391 19.99 18.53 50.80
N GLU A 392 20.41 19.80 50.80
CA GLU A 392 20.67 20.59 52.01
C GLU A 392 19.41 21.14 52.67
N ASN A 393 18.30 21.28 51.94
CA ASN A 393 17.04 21.80 52.47
C ASN A 393 15.90 20.79 52.43
N THR A 394 16.25 19.52 52.27
CA THR A 394 15.32 18.38 52.35
C THR A 394 15.57 17.60 53.63
N THR A 395 14.49 17.19 54.29
CA THR A 395 14.53 16.34 55.48
C THR A 395 13.74 15.08 55.17
N ALA A 396 14.43 13.94 55.12
CA ALA A 396 13.81 12.63 55.02
C ALA A 396 13.47 12.12 56.42
N THR A 397 12.20 11.82 56.66
CA THR A 397 11.77 11.13 57.87
C THR A 397 11.30 9.73 57.48
N PRO A 398 11.93 8.65 57.96
CA PRO A 398 11.42 7.30 57.76
C PRO A 398 10.05 7.21 58.43
N LYS A 399 9.03 6.76 57.70
CA LYS A 399 7.68 6.63 58.21
C LYS A 399 7.35 5.18 58.55
N TYR A 400 7.91 4.23 57.82
CA TYR A 400 7.77 2.78 58.03
C TYR A 400 9.01 2.07 57.53
#